data_AF-A0A486NXU2-F1
#
_entry.id   AF-A0A486NXU2-F1
#
_cell.length_a   1.000
_cell.length_b   1.000
_cell.length_c   1.000
_cell.angle_alpha   90.00
_cell.angle_beta   90.00
_cell.angle_gamma   90.00
#
_symmetry.space_group_name_H-M   'P 1'
#
loop_
_entity.id
_entity.type
_entity.pdbx_description
1 polymer ?
#
loop_
_entity_poly.entity_id
_entity_poly.type
_entity_poly.pdbx_seq_one_letter_code
_entity_poly.pdbx_strand_id
1 'polypeptide(L)'
;MTEEEWLEGLRGLPDDVILKIHFDLQEKIKKHYKLRDTGKNLEKAIHYCQQQIALAPLAMSAMKKNPGMYDNGKFFAPGHHGYRQYATILKKQNDAAGLDALLKKKKSEGWAD
;
A
#
# COMPACT_ATOMS: atom_id res chain seq x y z
N MET A 1 -3.77 14.64 13.37
CA MET A 1 -2.70 14.10 12.52
C MET A 1 -3.30 13.75 11.18
N THR A 2 -3.00 14.53 10.14
CA THR A 2 -3.38 14.28 8.75
C THR A 2 -2.47 13.22 8.12
N GLU A 3 -2.84 12.71 6.93
CA GLU A 3 -1.98 11.80 6.16
C GLU A 3 -0.64 12.47 5.84
N GLU A 4 -0.65 13.73 5.42
CA GLU A 4 0.55 14.54 5.19
C GLU A 4 1.43 14.69 6.45
N GLU A 5 0.86 15.05 7.60
CA GLU A 5 1.62 15.21 8.86
C GLU A 5 2.29 13.90 9.28
N TRP A 6 1.61 12.77 9.06
CA TRP A 6 2.17 11.45 9.33
C TRP A 6 3.31 11.11 8.35
N LEU A 7 3.12 11.36 7.05
CA LEU A 7 4.15 11.12 6.04
C LEU A 7 5.38 12.01 6.23
N GLU A 8 5.20 13.25 6.67
CA GLU A 8 6.30 14.17 6.93
C GLU A 8 7.22 13.66 8.05
N GLY A 9 6.66 13.08 9.10
CA GLY A 9 7.42 12.40 10.16
C GLY A 9 8.19 11.16 9.69
N LEU A 10 7.78 10.54 8.56
CA LEU A 10 8.44 9.36 8.00
C LEU A 10 9.49 9.70 6.93
N ARG A 11 9.43 10.87 6.30
CA ARG A 11 10.36 11.28 5.22
C ARG A 11 11.82 11.32 5.66
N GLY A 12 12.10 11.54 6.94
CA GLY A 12 13.46 11.56 7.50
C GLY A 12 14.04 10.16 7.75
N LEU A 13 13.27 9.09 7.58
CA LEU A 13 13.73 7.73 7.84
C LEU A 13 14.56 7.18 6.67
N PRO A 14 15.51 6.28 6.97
CA PRO A 14 16.23 5.52 5.94
C PRO A 14 15.27 4.73 5.02
N ASP A 15 15.67 4.56 3.75
CA ASP A 15 14.86 3.87 2.74
C ASP A 15 14.52 2.42 3.15
N ASP A 16 15.45 1.70 3.77
CA ASP A 16 15.25 0.34 4.28
C ASP A 16 14.22 0.28 5.43
N VAL A 17 14.20 1.30 6.29
CA VAL A 17 13.19 1.44 7.35
C VAL A 17 11.80 1.69 6.76
N ILE A 18 11.69 2.59 5.76
CA ILE A 18 10.43 2.85 5.05
C ILE A 18 9.90 1.57 4.41
N LEU A 19 10.76 0.82 3.71
CA LEU A 19 10.39 -0.45 3.08
C LEU A 19 10.00 -1.51 4.11
N LYS A 20 10.71 -1.59 5.24
CA LYS A 20 10.35 -2.51 6.32
C LYS A 20 8.95 -2.21 6.86
N ILE A 21 8.62 -0.95 7.15
CA ILE A 21 7.28 -0.57 7.61
C ILE A 21 6.23 -0.95 6.57
N HIS A 22 6.50 -0.66 5.29
CA HIS A 22 5.61 -1.00 4.18
C HIS A 22 5.31 -2.51 4.11
N PHE A 23 6.33 -3.37 4.21
CA PHE A 23 6.14 -4.82 4.18
C PHE A 23 5.55 -5.38 5.48
N ASP A 24 5.85 -4.79 6.64
CA ASP A 24 5.20 -5.17 7.91
C ASP A 24 3.69 -4.89 7.87
N LEU A 25 3.27 -3.79 7.23
CA LEU A 25 1.85 -3.50 6.98
C LEU A 25 1.21 -4.54 6.06
N GLN A 26 1.91 -4.97 5.01
CA GLN A 26 1.45 -6.04 4.13
C GLN A 26 1.14 -7.33 4.91
N GLU A 27 2.03 -7.75 5.80
CA GLU A 27 1.81 -8.96 6.59
C GLU A 27 0.65 -8.82 7.58
N LYS A 28 0.44 -7.62 8.14
CA LYS A 28 -0.75 -7.33 8.96
C LYS A 28 -2.04 -7.42 8.14
N ILE A 29 -2.06 -6.90 6.91
CA ILE A 29 -3.22 -7.02 6.01
C ILE A 29 -3.55 -8.50 5.78
N LYS A 30 -2.56 -9.32 5.40
CA LYS A 30 -2.75 -10.76 5.17
C LYS A 30 -3.31 -11.46 6.40
N LYS A 31 -2.73 -11.21 7.58
CA LYS A 31 -3.16 -11.80 8.84
C LYS A 31 -4.62 -11.48 9.16
N HIS A 32 -5.00 -10.20 9.08
CA HIS A 32 -6.34 -9.75 9.44
C HIS A 32 -7.39 -10.11 8.38
N TYR A 33 -7.06 -10.01 7.09
CA TYR A 33 -8.01 -10.39 6.03
C TYR A 33 -8.31 -11.90 6.01
N LYS A 34 -7.35 -12.74 6.42
CA LYS A 34 -7.60 -14.17 6.63
C LYS A 34 -8.68 -14.43 7.68
N LEU A 35 -8.77 -13.59 8.70
CA LEU A 35 -9.74 -13.67 9.81
C LEU A 35 -10.92 -12.71 9.67
N ARG A 36 -11.15 -12.14 8.47
CA ARG A 36 -12.10 -11.04 8.23
C ARG A 36 -13.54 -11.32 8.70
N ASP A 37 -13.95 -12.59 8.76
CA ASP A 37 -15.30 -13.00 9.14
C ASP A 37 -15.46 -13.10 10.69
N THR A 38 -14.43 -12.73 11.46
CA THR A 38 -14.41 -12.82 12.93
C THR A 38 -14.08 -11.48 13.55
N GLY A 39 -14.93 -11.00 14.47
CA GLY A 39 -14.68 -9.78 15.23
C GLY A 39 -14.40 -8.57 14.32
N LYS A 40 -13.43 -7.72 14.71
CA LYS A 40 -13.07 -6.48 13.99
C LYS A 40 -11.93 -6.66 12.96
N ASN A 41 -11.76 -7.87 12.43
CA ASN A 41 -10.60 -8.17 11.60
C ASN A 41 -10.71 -7.56 10.20
N LEU A 42 -11.91 -7.44 9.63
CA LEU A 42 -12.10 -6.79 8.33
C LEU A 42 -11.72 -5.30 8.41
N GLU A 43 -12.20 -4.60 9.43
CA GLU A 43 -11.92 -3.18 9.66
C GLU A 43 -10.42 -2.94 9.88
N LYS A 44 -9.76 -3.82 10.63
CA LYS A 44 -8.29 -3.79 10.79
C LYS A 44 -7.58 -4.00 9.45
N ALA A 45 -8.02 -4.95 8.63
CA ALA A 45 -7.44 -5.17 7.31
C ALA A 45 -7.61 -3.94 6.41
N ILE A 46 -8.79 -3.29 6.42
CA ILE A 46 -9.04 -2.03 5.71
C ILE A 46 -8.08 -0.94 6.20
N HIS A 47 -7.96 -0.76 7.52
CA HIS A 47 -7.10 0.25 8.10
C HIS A 47 -5.62 0.04 7.72
N TYR A 48 -5.13 -1.20 7.75
CA TYR A 48 -3.77 -1.49 7.31
C TYR A 48 -3.58 -1.32 5.80
N CYS A 49 -4.60 -1.59 4.98
CA CYS A 49 -4.55 -1.26 3.55
C CYS A 49 -4.37 0.25 3.36
N GLN A 50 -5.18 1.06 4.05
CA GLN A 50 -5.11 2.52 3.99
C GLN A 50 -3.74 3.04 4.42
N GLN A 51 -3.19 2.54 5.54
CA GLN A 51 -1.84 2.89 5.99
C GLN A 51 -0.74 2.51 4.97
N GLN A 52 -0.83 1.31 4.38
CA GLN A 52 0.16 0.87 3.40
C GLN A 52 0.10 1.72 2.13
N ILE A 53 -1.11 2.09 1.69
CA ILE A 53 -1.35 2.97 0.54
C ILE A 53 -0.85 4.39 0.81
N ALA A 54 -1.10 4.94 1.99
CA ALA A 54 -0.58 6.25 2.37
C ALA A 54 0.96 6.27 2.29
N LEU A 55 1.63 5.19 2.72
CA LEU A 55 3.08 5.05 2.65
C LEU A 55 3.63 4.81 1.23
N ALA A 56 2.77 4.52 0.26
CA ALA A 56 3.16 4.06 -1.07
C ALA A 56 4.08 5.03 -1.84
N PRO A 57 3.91 6.36 -1.81
CA PRO A 57 4.83 7.28 -2.48
C PRO A 57 6.27 7.18 -1.95
N LEU A 58 6.45 7.04 -0.62
CA LEU A 58 7.76 6.88 0.00
C LEU A 58 8.37 5.52 -0.34
N ALA A 59 7.56 4.46 -0.29
CA ALA A 59 8.01 3.12 -0.66
C ALA A 59 8.45 3.03 -2.12
N MET A 60 7.70 3.63 -3.05
CA MET A 60 8.07 3.70 -4.47
C MET A 60 9.38 4.45 -4.69
N SER A 61 9.58 5.58 -3.98
CA SER A 61 10.83 6.34 -4.02
C SER A 61 12.02 5.51 -3.54
N ALA A 62 11.87 4.81 -2.40
CA ALA A 62 12.88 3.91 -1.87
C ALA A 62 13.19 2.73 -2.83
N MET A 63 12.16 2.12 -3.43
CA MET A 63 12.35 1.03 -4.40
C MET A 63 13.10 1.47 -5.65
N LYS A 64 12.87 2.67 -6.16
CA LYS A 64 13.59 3.22 -7.33
C LYS A 64 15.08 3.46 -7.07
N LYS A 65 15.51 3.52 -5.81
CA LYS A 65 16.93 3.59 -5.45
C LYS A 65 17.60 2.21 -5.36
N ASN A 66 16.81 1.13 -5.37
CA ASN A 66 17.34 -0.23 -5.32
C ASN A 66 17.68 -0.73 -6.75
N PRO A 67 18.97 -1.01 -7.06
CA PRO A 67 19.37 -1.50 -8.38
C PRO A 67 18.71 -2.83 -8.77
N GLY A 68 18.33 -3.67 -7.80
CA GLY A 68 17.66 -4.94 -8.05
C GLY A 68 16.24 -4.83 -8.60
N MET A 69 15.67 -3.61 -8.66
CA MET A 69 14.37 -3.33 -9.26
C MET A 69 14.46 -2.96 -10.75
N TYR A 70 15.66 -3.03 -11.32
CA TYR A 70 15.92 -2.68 -12.72
C TYR A 70 16.44 -3.88 -13.50
N ASP A 71 15.90 -4.06 -14.70
CA ASP A 71 16.45 -4.96 -15.73
C ASP A 71 16.58 -4.17 -17.04
N ASN A 72 17.76 -4.26 -17.67
CA ASN A 72 18.13 -3.46 -18.85
C ASN A 72 17.84 -1.95 -18.71
N GLY A 73 18.09 -1.39 -17.51
CA GLY A 73 17.90 0.02 -17.20
C GLY A 73 16.43 0.47 -17.05
N LYS A 74 15.47 -0.46 -17.12
CA LYS A 74 14.04 -0.19 -16.92
C LYS A 74 13.61 -0.59 -15.53
N PHE A 75 12.90 0.28 -14.83
CA PHE A 75 12.32 -0.01 -13.53
C PHE A 75 11.11 -0.93 -13.68
N PHE A 76 11.08 -2.02 -12.91
CA PHE A 76 9.94 -2.94 -12.83
C PHE A 76 9.14 -2.63 -11.59
N ALA A 77 8.06 -1.86 -11.77
CA ALA A 77 7.14 -1.56 -10.68
C ALA A 77 6.53 -2.88 -10.15
N PRO A 78 6.61 -3.16 -8.85
CA PRO A 78 5.98 -4.34 -8.29
C PRO A 78 4.48 -4.11 -8.13
N GLY A 79 3.73 -5.21 -7.96
CA GLY A 79 2.35 -5.13 -7.50
C GLY A 79 2.28 -4.69 -6.04
N HIS A 80 1.23 -3.95 -5.68
CA HIS A 80 1.04 -3.43 -4.32
C HIS A 80 -0.11 -4.15 -3.59
N HIS A 81 0.21 -4.85 -2.50
CA HIS A 81 -0.77 -5.68 -1.79
C HIS A 81 -1.95 -4.88 -1.22
N GLY A 82 -1.70 -3.74 -0.55
CA GLY A 82 -2.75 -2.86 -0.01
C GLY A 82 -3.75 -2.40 -1.06
N TYR A 83 -3.30 -1.85 -2.18
CA TYR A 83 -4.16 -1.54 -3.33
C TYR A 83 -4.98 -2.74 -3.80
N ARG A 84 -4.35 -3.90 -4.04
CA ARG A 84 -5.03 -5.11 -4.54
C ARG A 84 -6.10 -5.61 -3.57
N GLN A 85 -5.75 -5.69 -2.29
CA GLN A 85 -6.63 -6.20 -1.25
C GLN A 85 -7.78 -5.23 -0.96
N TYR A 86 -7.50 -3.92 -0.94
CA TYR A 86 -8.54 -2.92 -0.72
C TYR A 86 -9.51 -2.84 -1.89
N ALA A 87 -9.01 -2.94 -3.14
CA ALA A 87 -9.87 -3.04 -4.31
C ALA A 87 -10.81 -4.25 -4.24
N THR A 88 -10.33 -5.39 -3.73
CA THR A 88 -11.18 -6.58 -3.51
C THR A 88 -12.25 -6.33 -2.44
N ILE A 89 -11.91 -5.61 -1.36
CA ILE A 89 -12.85 -5.27 -0.30
C ILE A 89 -13.94 -4.31 -0.82
N LEU A 90 -13.56 -3.24 -1.52
CA LEU A 90 -14.49 -2.26 -2.09
C LEU A 90 -15.45 -2.90 -3.09
N LYS A 91 -14.96 -3.82 -3.93
CA LYS A 91 -15.81 -4.63 -4.83
C LYS A 91 -16.85 -5.43 -4.05
N LYS A 92 -16.46 -6.08 -2.94
CA LYS A 92 -17.40 -6.84 -2.10
C LYS A 92 -18.40 -5.95 -1.36
N GLN A 93 -18.03 -4.71 -1.07
CA GLN A 93 -18.90 -3.71 -0.45
C GLN A 93 -19.77 -2.96 -1.48
N ASN A 94 -19.64 -3.26 -2.77
CA ASN A 94 -20.27 -2.53 -3.87
C ASN A 94 -19.96 -1.02 -3.89
N ASP A 95 -18.80 -0.62 -3.35
CA ASP A 95 -18.34 0.77 -3.39
C ASP A 95 -17.58 1.05 -4.70
N ALA A 96 -18.36 1.33 -5.75
CA ALA A 96 -17.81 1.62 -7.08
C ALA A 96 -17.01 2.93 -7.11
N ALA A 97 -17.44 3.95 -6.36
CA ALA A 97 -16.78 5.25 -6.33
C ALA A 97 -15.42 5.18 -5.63
N GLY A 98 -15.37 4.52 -4.46
CA GLY A 98 -14.13 4.26 -3.75
C GLY A 98 -13.16 3.41 -4.57
N LEU A 99 -13.67 2.39 -5.28
CA LEU A 99 -12.84 1.55 -6.15
C LEU A 99 -12.20 2.36 -7.29
N ASP A 100 -12.98 3.20 -7.97
CA ASP A 100 -12.48 4.05 -9.06
C ASP A 100 -11.41 5.04 -8.56
N ALA A 101 -11.67 5.72 -7.43
CA ALA A 101 -10.69 6.61 -6.81
C ALA A 101 -9.39 5.89 -6.44
N LEU A 102 -9.51 4.68 -5.87
CA LEU A 102 -8.37 3.85 -5.49
C LEU A 102 -7.50 3.45 -6.70
N LEU A 103 -8.13 3.01 -7.79
CA LEU A 103 -7.42 2.59 -9.01
C LEU A 103 -6.75 3.77 -9.72
N LYS A 104 -7.40 4.94 -9.73
CA LYS A 104 -6.79 6.18 -10.24
C LYS A 104 -5.53 6.55 -9.46
N LYS A 105 -5.59 6.51 -8.12
CA LYS A 105 -4.43 6.78 -7.24
C LYS A 105 -3.28 5.78 -7.48
N LYS A 106 -3.59 4.48 -7.51
CA LYS A 106 -2.61 3.40 -7.84
C LYS A 106 -1.86 3.70 -9.13
N LYS A 107 -2.62 4.04 -10.18
CA LYS A 107 -2.07 4.35 -11.51
C LYS A 107 -1.22 5.62 -11.49
N SER A 108 -1.67 6.69 -10.83
CA SER A 108 -0.89 7.94 -10.74
C SER A 108 0.42 7.77 -9.98
N GLU A 109 0.47 6.85 -9.03
CA GLU A 109 1.69 6.54 -8.26
C GLU A 109 2.63 5.54 -8.98
N GLY A 110 2.19 4.94 -10.09
CA GLY A 110 3.00 4.06 -10.93
C GLY A 110 3.16 2.63 -10.43
N TRP A 111 2.23 2.13 -9.61
CA TRP A 111 2.22 0.72 -9.18
C TRP A 111 1.68 -0.20 -10.29
N ALA A 112 2.28 -1.39 -10.41
CA ALA A 112 1.83 -2.39 -11.39
C ALA A 112 0.52 -3.07 -10.96
N ASP A 113 -0.12 -3.74 -11.93
CA ASP A 113 -1.44 -4.33 -11.73
C ASP A 113 -1.51 -5.54 -10.80
#